data_AF-A0A9Q4FS81-F1
#
_entry.id   AF-A0A9Q4FS81-F1
#
_cell.length_a   1.000
_cell.length_b   1.000
_cell.length_c   1.000
_cell.angle_alpha   90.00
_cell.angle_beta   90.00
_cell.angle_gamma   90.00
#
_symmetry.space_group_name_H-M   'P 1'
#
loop_
_entity.id
_entity.type
_entity.pdbx_description
1 polymer ?
#
loop_
_entity_poly.entity_id
_entity_poly.type
_entity_poly.pdbx_seq_one_letter_code
_entity_poly.pdbx_strand_id
1 'polypeptide(L)'
;MSDEAIKSGISAAFGTAVTFVSFVVFVLSGDPLVGLFVLAGLVWAIIAQWLLHIELTKLSEDIDEAVSNFRMLLSRTELLQARVEQIADALSRDEALVHLGIVDGLRSAAATLASSPAPSFVLTNLAANFPKLNNVAGFTEAQRTAREMEQRIDTDLRSVYSKVAAYNMAVKSPPTSFFAGIMNFAPRSDLNYGR
;
A
#
# COMPACT_ATOMS: atom_id res chain seq x y z
N MET A 1 12.36 -5.03 -10.20
CA MET A 1 11.73 -5.95 -11.18
C MET A 1 12.70 -7.09 -11.42
N SER A 2 12.40 -8.30 -10.95
CA SER A 2 13.21 -9.46 -11.27
C SER A 2 12.98 -9.83 -12.74
N ASP A 3 14.08 -10.14 -13.44
CA ASP A 3 14.12 -10.54 -14.84
C ASP A 3 13.23 -11.77 -15.15
N GLU A 4 12.78 -12.48 -14.11
CA GLU A 4 11.88 -13.62 -14.17
C GLU A 4 10.43 -13.25 -14.50
N ALA A 5 9.92 -12.11 -14.03
CA ALA A 5 8.53 -11.71 -14.29
C ALA A 5 8.29 -11.36 -15.78
N ILE A 6 9.30 -10.74 -16.41
CA ILE A 6 9.26 -10.39 -17.83
C ILE A 6 9.35 -11.66 -18.70
N LYS A 7 10.20 -12.62 -18.32
CA LYS A 7 10.34 -13.91 -19.04
C LYS A 7 9.06 -14.76 -18.94
N SER A 8 8.41 -14.75 -17.77
CA SER A 8 7.13 -15.44 -17.56
C SER A 8 6.03 -14.90 -18.49
N GLY A 9 5.83 -13.56 -18.52
CA GLY A 9 4.78 -12.93 -19.33
C GLY A 9 4.95 -13.10 -20.84
N ILE A 10 6.19 -13.07 -21.34
CA ILE A 10 6.47 -13.31 -22.77
C ILE A 10 6.17 -14.78 -23.14
N SER A 11 6.49 -15.75 -22.28
CA SER A 11 6.22 -17.17 -22.57
C SER A 11 4.72 -17.48 -22.68
N ALA A 12 3.88 -16.84 -21.84
CA ALA A 12 2.43 -17.02 -21.85
C ALA A 12 1.76 -16.41 -23.10
N ALA A 13 2.27 -15.27 -23.58
CA ALA A 13 1.77 -14.62 -24.80
C ALA A 13 2.02 -15.46 -26.07
N PHE A 14 3.22 -16.05 -26.19
CA PHE A 14 3.52 -16.95 -27.29
C PHE A 14 2.69 -18.24 -27.24
N GLY A 15 2.47 -18.81 -26.05
CA GLY A 15 1.66 -20.01 -25.88
C GLY A 15 0.20 -19.86 -26.33
N THR A 16 -0.40 -18.70 -26.07
CA THR A 16 -1.82 -18.39 -26.38
C THR A 16 -2.06 -18.03 -27.86
N ALA A 17 -1.11 -17.35 -28.51
CA ALA A 17 -1.18 -17.10 -29.95
C ALA A 17 -1.02 -18.40 -30.76
N VAL A 18 -0.09 -19.27 -30.35
CA VAL A 18 0.16 -20.56 -31.02
C VAL A 18 -1.05 -21.50 -30.91
N THR A 19 -1.75 -21.48 -29.78
CA THR A 19 -2.98 -22.28 -29.57
C THR A 19 -4.10 -21.89 -30.50
N PHE A 20 -4.37 -20.59 -30.61
CA PHE A 20 -5.44 -20.07 -31.44
C PHE A 20 -5.20 -20.38 -32.92
N VAL A 21 -3.96 -20.17 -33.39
CA VAL A 21 -3.56 -20.52 -34.77
C VAL A 21 -3.67 -22.02 -35.01
N SER A 22 -3.24 -22.86 -34.06
CA SER A 22 -3.36 -24.33 -34.19
C SER A 22 -4.81 -24.80 -34.24
N PHE A 23 -5.72 -24.17 -33.49
CA PHE A 23 -7.16 -24.45 -33.52
C PHE A 23 -7.78 -24.14 -34.88
N VAL A 24 -7.46 -22.99 -35.46
CA VAL A 24 -7.95 -22.60 -36.79
C VAL A 24 -7.43 -23.57 -37.86
N VAL A 25 -6.16 -23.99 -37.79
CA VAL A 25 -5.58 -24.98 -38.71
C VAL A 25 -6.24 -26.36 -38.56
N PHE A 26 -6.58 -26.80 -37.34
CA PHE A 26 -7.27 -28.08 -37.10
C PHE A 26 -8.64 -28.17 -37.74
N VAL A 27 -9.46 -27.13 -37.53
CA VAL A 27 -10.83 -27.07 -38.06
C VAL A 27 -10.82 -27.12 -39.59
N LEU A 28 -9.75 -26.61 -40.21
CA LEU A 28 -9.59 -26.59 -41.66
C LEU A 28 -8.94 -27.86 -42.24
N SER A 29 -8.10 -28.58 -41.47
CA SER A 29 -7.31 -29.70 -41.99
C SER A 29 -7.98 -31.07 -41.87
N GLY A 30 -8.82 -31.29 -40.85
CA GLY A 30 -9.42 -32.61 -40.58
C GLY A 30 -8.41 -33.69 -40.15
N ASP A 31 -7.17 -33.31 -39.86
CA ASP A 31 -6.07 -34.23 -39.53
C ASP A 31 -6.03 -34.51 -38.01
N PRO A 32 -6.07 -35.79 -37.57
CA PRO A 32 -6.02 -36.16 -36.16
C PRO A 32 -4.76 -35.69 -35.43
N LEU A 33 -3.62 -35.52 -36.12
CA LEU A 33 -2.41 -34.97 -35.50
C LEU A 33 -2.60 -33.52 -35.10
N VAL A 34 -3.30 -32.74 -35.92
CA VAL A 34 -3.60 -31.33 -35.62
C VAL A 34 -4.56 -31.24 -34.43
N GLY A 35 -5.44 -32.24 -34.24
CA GLY A 35 -6.31 -32.32 -33.05
C GLY A 35 -5.54 -32.51 -31.74
N LEU A 36 -4.44 -33.27 -31.77
CA LEU A 36 -3.57 -33.44 -30.62
C LEU A 36 -2.81 -32.15 -30.28
N PHE A 37 -2.36 -31.39 -31.28
CA PHE A 37 -1.76 -30.07 -31.07
C PHE A 37 -2.75 -29.07 -30.47
N VAL A 38 -4.01 -29.09 -30.90
CA VAL A 38 -5.08 -28.27 -30.31
C VAL A 38 -5.32 -28.62 -28.85
N LEU A 39 -5.42 -29.90 -28.51
CA LEU A 39 -5.61 -30.34 -27.13
C LEU A 39 -4.42 -29.96 -26.24
N ALA A 40 -3.19 -30.22 -26.69
CA ALA A 40 -1.98 -29.82 -25.98
C ALA A 40 -1.94 -28.30 -25.76
N GLY A 41 -2.36 -27.55 -26.77
CA GLY A 41 -2.52 -26.12 -26.67
C GLY A 41 -3.56 -25.70 -25.63
N LEU A 42 -4.77 -26.25 -25.66
CA LEU A 42 -5.82 -25.92 -24.67
C LEU A 42 -5.34 -26.19 -23.24
N VAL A 43 -4.65 -27.31 -23.02
CA VAL A 43 -4.03 -27.62 -21.73
C VAL A 43 -3.01 -26.54 -21.35
N TRP A 44 -2.17 -26.11 -22.29
CA TRP A 44 -1.22 -25.02 -22.06
C TRP A 44 -1.90 -23.69 -21.70
N ALA A 45 -2.99 -23.34 -22.39
CA ALA A 45 -3.76 -22.14 -22.12
C ALA A 45 -4.39 -22.16 -20.71
N ILE A 46 -4.92 -23.31 -20.27
CA ILE A 46 -5.46 -23.50 -18.92
C ILE A 46 -4.35 -23.33 -17.87
N ILE A 47 -3.18 -23.94 -18.08
CA ILE A 47 -2.03 -23.82 -17.18
C ILE A 47 -1.57 -22.36 -17.10
N ALA A 48 -1.45 -21.67 -18.24
CA ALA A 48 -1.05 -20.28 -18.29
C ALA A 48 -2.04 -19.37 -17.55
N GLN A 49 -3.35 -19.58 -17.74
CA GLN A 49 -4.40 -18.84 -17.04
C GLN A 49 -4.32 -19.08 -15.52
N TRP A 50 -4.07 -20.31 -15.08
CA TRP A 50 -3.93 -20.65 -13.67
C TRP A 50 -2.70 -20.00 -13.02
N LEU A 51 -1.55 -20.04 -13.68
CA LEU A 51 -0.33 -19.37 -13.21
C LEU A 51 -0.54 -17.86 -13.07
N LEU A 52 -1.19 -17.25 -14.05
CA LEU A 52 -1.51 -15.83 -14.06
C LEU A 52 -2.45 -15.45 -12.90
N HIS A 53 -3.44 -16.31 -12.62
CA HIS A 53 -4.33 -16.14 -11.47
C HIS A 53 -3.56 -16.15 -10.15
N ILE A 54 -2.61 -17.09 -9.97
CA ILE A 54 -1.77 -17.15 -8.76
C ILE A 54 -0.94 -15.87 -8.60
N GLU A 55 -0.33 -15.40 -9.68
CA GLU A 55 0.51 -14.19 -9.66
C GLU A 55 -0.29 -12.94 -9.29
N LEU A 56 -1.47 -12.74 -9.90
CA LEU A 56 -2.33 -11.60 -9.59
C LEU A 56 -2.89 -11.66 -8.16
N THR A 57 -3.29 -12.84 -7.69
CA THR A 57 -3.76 -13.03 -6.31
C THR A 57 -2.65 -12.68 -5.31
N LYS A 58 -1.42 -13.16 -5.54
CA LYS A 58 -0.27 -12.82 -4.70
C LYS A 58 0.01 -11.33 -4.67
N LEU A 59 -0.01 -10.66 -5.83
CA LEU A 59 0.17 -9.20 -5.90
C LEU A 59 -0.96 -8.43 -5.18
N SER A 60 -2.19 -8.93 -5.23
CA SER A 60 -3.32 -8.37 -4.50
C SER A 60 -3.14 -8.52 -2.99
N GLU A 61 -2.77 -9.70 -2.51
CA GLU A 61 -2.48 -9.98 -1.09
C GLU A 61 -1.35 -9.10 -0.56
N ASP A 62 -0.27 -8.95 -1.34
CA ASP A 62 0.85 -8.07 -1.05
C ASP A 62 0.42 -6.61 -0.83
N ILE A 63 -0.57 -6.13 -1.61
CA ILE A 63 -1.13 -4.78 -1.46
C ILE A 63 -1.99 -4.71 -0.20
N ASP A 64 -2.83 -5.71 0.04
CA ASP A 64 -3.71 -5.74 1.22
C ASP A 64 -2.90 -5.80 2.53
N GLU A 65 -1.80 -6.55 2.56
CA GLU A 65 -0.86 -6.56 3.67
C GLU A 65 -0.22 -5.17 3.88
N ALA A 66 0.28 -4.56 2.81
CA ALA A 66 0.91 -3.23 2.88
C ALA A 66 -0.08 -2.16 3.35
N VAL A 67 -1.32 -2.19 2.88
CA VAL A 67 -2.40 -1.30 3.31
C VAL A 67 -2.78 -1.54 4.78
N SER A 68 -2.83 -2.80 5.21
CA SER A 68 -3.10 -3.16 6.60
C SER A 68 -2.02 -2.61 7.54
N ASN A 69 -0.74 -2.78 7.18
CA ASN A 69 0.38 -2.24 7.92
C ASN A 69 0.32 -0.71 8.01
N PHE A 70 0.00 -0.04 6.90
CA PHE A 70 -0.20 1.40 6.86
C PHE A 70 -1.34 1.86 7.78
N ARG A 71 -2.49 1.17 7.77
CA ARG A 71 -3.62 1.47 8.68
C ARG A 71 -3.24 1.27 10.14
N MET A 72 -2.44 0.27 10.45
CA MET A 72 -1.92 0.06 11.80
C MET A 72 -0.95 1.18 12.23
N LEU A 73 -0.19 1.77 11.30
CA LEU A 73 0.60 2.96 11.60
C LEU A 73 -0.28 4.19 11.84
N LEU A 74 -1.35 4.36 11.08
CA LEU A 74 -2.32 5.43 11.33
C LEU A 74 -2.98 5.29 12.70
N SER A 75 -3.36 4.09 13.15
CA SER A 75 -3.87 3.94 14.53
C SER A 75 -2.83 4.24 15.61
N ARG A 76 -1.52 4.17 15.30
CA ARG A 76 -0.47 4.60 16.23
C ARG A 76 -0.35 6.13 16.32
N THR A 77 -0.81 6.90 15.33
CA THR A 77 -0.87 8.37 15.47
C THR A 77 -1.96 8.78 16.47
N GLU A 78 -3.04 8.01 16.58
CA GLU A 78 -4.06 8.18 17.64
C GLU A 78 -3.46 7.93 19.04
N LEU A 79 -2.57 6.95 19.18
CA LEU A 79 -1.83 6.73 20.44
C LEU A 79 -0.91 7.91 20.77
N LEU A 80 -0.29 8.55 19.76
CA LEU A 80 0.50 9.76 19.97
C LEU A 80 -0.36 10.92 20.44
N GLN A 81 -1.54 11.12 19.83
CA GLN A 81 -2.53 12.10 20.30
C GLN A 81 -2.83 11.88 21.79
N ALA A 82 -3.21 10.66 22.18
CA ALA A 82 -3.53 10.34 23.56
C ALA A 82 -2.35 10.62 24.51
N ARG A 83 -1.12 10.38 24.06
CA ARG A 83 0.11 10.69 24.83
C ARG A 83 0.28 12.19 25.05
N VAL A 84 0.01 13.01 24.04
CA VAL A 84 0.11 14.48 24.14
C VAL A 84 -1.00 15.05 25.03
N GLU A 85 -2.21 14.48 24.98
CA GLU A 85 -3.29 14.80 25.93
C GLU A 85 -2.90 14.47 27.37
N GLN A 86 -2.27 13.31 27.61
CA GLN A 86 -1.78 12.94 28.95
C GLN A 86 -0.71 13.92 29.47
N ILE A 87 0.18 14.41 28.61
CA ILE A 87 1.16 15.45 28.98
C ILE A 87 0.43 16.75 29.34
N ALA A 88 -0.58 17.15 28.56
CA ALA A 88 -1.39 18.33 28.86
C ALA A 88 -2.10 18.21 30.21
N ASP A 89 -2.69 17.05 30.50
CA ASP A 89 -3.39 16.80 31.75
C ASP A 89 -2.44 16.75 32.95
N ALA A 90 -1.27 16.13 32.83
CA ALA A 90 -0.25 16.13 33.87
C ALA A 90 0.21 17.57 34.19
N LEU A 91 0.50 18.36 33.15
CA LEU A 91 0.92 19.75 33.30
C LEU A 91 -0.19 20.62 33.93
N SER A 92 -1.46 20.34 33.58
CA SER A 92 -2.60 21.05 34.17
C SER A 92 -2.77 20.78 35.67
N ARG A 93 -2.37 19.60 36.15
CA ARG A 93 -2.47 19.22 37.57
C ARG A 93 -1.35 19.83 38.40
N ASP A 94 -0.13 19.86 37.86
CA ASP A 94 1.04 20.34 38.60
C ASP A 94 1.15 21.88 38.60
N GLU A 95 0.68 22.56 37.55
CA GLU A 95 0.94 24.00 37.36
C GLU A 95 -0.30 24.78 36.86
N ALA A 96 -1.49 24.41 37.34
CA ALA A 96 -2.82 24.85 36.88
C ALA A 96 -3.00 26.37 36.60
N LEU A 97 -2.24 27.25 37.26
CA LEU A 97 -2.37 28.70 37.15
C LEU A 97 -1.26 29.39 36.34
N VAL A 98 -0.10 28.76 36.12
CA VAL A 98 1.07 29.41 35.49
C VAL A 98 1.18 29.06 34.00
N HIS A 99 0.55 27.96 33.57
CA HIS A 99 0.80 27.36 32.25
C HIS A 99 -0.46 27.04 31.43
N LEU A 100 -1.59 27.69 31.69
CA LEU A 100 -2.86 27.50 30.95
C LEU A 100 -2.69 27.54 29.42
N GLY A 101 -1.94 28.52 28.90
CA GLY A 101 -1.69 28.61 27.45
C GLY A 101 -0.89 27.44 26.87
N ILE A 102 -0.02 26.80 27.66
CA ILE A 102 0.73 25.61 27.24
C ILE A 102 -0.21 24.40 27.17
N VAL A 103 -1.08 24.24 28.17
CA VAL A 103 -2.08 23.15 28.22
C VAL A 103 -3.04 23.26 27.04
N ASP A 104 -3.55 24.45 26.75
CA ASP A 104 -4.43 24.70 25.61
C ASP A 104 -3.71 24.42 24.28
N GLY A 105 -2.45 24.84 24.16
CA GLY A 105 -1.61 24.55 23.00
C GLY A 105 -1.37 23.05 22.80
N LEU A 106 -1.09 22.30 23.87
CA LEU A 106 -0.93 20.84 23.81
C LEU A 106 -2.23 20.14 23.41
N ARG A 107 -3.39 20.55 23.94
CA ARG A 107 -4.69 19.99 23.55
C ARG A 107 -5.05 20.29 22.10
N SER A 108 -4.80 21.51 21.65
CA SER A 108 -4.97 21.89 20.23
C SER A 108 -4.05 21.09 19.32
N ALA A 109 -2.78 20.92 19.72
CA ALA A 109 -1.84 20.09 18.98
C ALA A 109 -2.31 18.64 18.91
N ALA A 110 -2.75 18.07 20.03
CA ALA A 110 -3.27 16.72 20.11
C ALA A 110 -4.44 16.47 19.15
N ALA A 111 -5.43 17.36 19.12
CA ALA A 111 -6.55 17.28 18.17
C ALA A 111 -6.11 17.32 16.69
N THR A 112 -4.98 17.98 16.41
CA THR A 112 -4.42 18.11 15.06
C THR A 112 -3.53 16.92 14.69
N LEU A 113 -3.00 16.15 15.65
CA LEU A 113 -2.03 15.08 15.39
C LEU A 113 -2.60 13.90 14.62
N ALA A 114 -3.82 13.46 14.94
CA ALA A 114 -4.43 12.30 14.27
C ALA A 114 -4.78 12.56 12.80
N SER A 115 -5.03 13.82 12.44
CA SER A 115 -5.37 14.23 11.08
C SER A 115 -4.18 14.83 10.30
N SER A 116 -3.07 15.14 10.98
CA SER A 116 -1.91 15.75 10.33
C SER A 116 -1.04 14.70 9.64
N PRO A 117 -0.66 14.90 8.37
CA PRO A 117 0.34 14.07 7.70
C PRO A 117 1.75 14.32 8.24
N ALA A 118 1.96 15.39 9.00
CA ALA A 118 3.25 15.77 9.60
C ALA A 118 3.10 16.07 11.10
N PRO A 119 2.87 15.06 11.96
CA PRO A 119 2.72 15.23 13.40
C PRO A 119 3.94 15.87 14.10
N SER A 120 5.16 15.64 13.61
CA SER A 120 6.37 16.25 14.17
C SER A 120 6.42 17.75 13.92
N PHE A 121 5.88 18.22 12.81
CA PHE A 121 5.78 19.66 12.51
C PHE A 121 4.84 20.36 13.49
N VAL A 122 3.71 19.73 13.81
CA VAL A 122 2.75 20.24 14.82
C VAL A 122 3.45 20.41 16.18
N LEU A 123 4.16 19.38 16.64
CA LEU A 123 4.88 19.43 17.92
C LEU A 123 6.09 20.37 17.90
N THR A 124 6.75 20.54 16.75
CA THR A 124 7.88 21.47 16.61
C THR A 124 7.40 22.92 16.66
N ASN A 125 6.29 23.24 15.99
CA ASN A 125 5.66 24.56 16.08
C ASN A 125 5.17 24.87 17.50
N LEU A 126 4.60 23.87 18.18
CA LEU A 126 4.20 24.03 19.57
C LEU A 126 5.40 24.36 20.47
N ALA A 127 6.53 23.67 20.29
CA ALA A 127 7.76 23.93 21.05
C ALA A 127 8.36 25.31 20.76
N ALA A 128 8.23 25.81 19.53
CA ALA A 128 8.63 27.17 19.16
C ALA A 128 7.79 28.23 19.88
N ASN A 129 6.47 28.01 19.98
CA ASN A 129 5.56 28.91 20.70
C ASN A 129 5.72 28.82 22.22
N PHE A 130 6.09 27.64 22.73
CA PHE A 130 6.26 27.39 24.16
C PHE A 130 7.60 26.70 24.46
N PRO A 131 8.72 27.43 24.49
CA PRO A 131 10.06 26.84 24.66
C PRO A 131 10.23 26.01 25.94
N LYS A 132 9.42 26.30 26.97
CA LYS A 132 9.40 25.56 28.24
C LYS A 132 9.01 24.08 28.07
N LEU A 133 8.27 23.73 27.00
CA LEU A 133 7.90 22.35 26.69
C LEU A 133 9.09 21.43 26.47
N ASN A 134 10.24 21.95 26.01
CA ASN A 134 11.45 21.14 25.83
C ASN A 134 12.00 20.58 27.16
N ASN A 135 11.61 21.19 28.28
CA ASN A 135 11.99 20.75 29.62
C ASN A 135 10.92 19.85 30.27
N VAL A 136 9.75 19.69 29.62
CA VAL A 136 8.65 18.86 30.14
C VAL A 136 8.97 17.40 29.84
N ALA A 137 8.96 16.58 30.89
CA ALA A 137 9.17 15.14 30.77
C ALA A 137 8.16 14.52 29.80
N GLY A 138 8.65 13.75 28.83
CA GLY A 138 7.82 13.07 27.83
C GLY A 138 7.51 13.88 26.55
N PHE A 139 7.67 15.20 26.55
CA PHE A 139 7.40 16.01 25.35
C PHE A 139 8.45 15.80 24.25
N THR A 140 9.74 15.79 24.62
CA THR A 140 10.84 15.49 23.69
C THR A 140 10.75 14.06 23.14
N GLU A 141 10.29 13.12 23.97
CA GLU A 141 10.01 11.74 23.56
C GLU A 141 8.82 11.66 22.59
N ALA A 142 7.76 12.45 22.81
CA ALA A 142 6.64 12.55 21.89
C ALA A 142 7.09 13.13 20.54
N GLN A 143 7.96 14.15 20.52
CA GLN A 143 8.57 14.69 19.30
C GLN A 143 9.40 13.65 18.55
N ARG A 144 10.23 12.87 19.27
CA ARG A 144 11.03 11.79 18.68
C ARG A 144 10.12 10.72 18.06
N THR A 145 9.12 10.28 18.82
CA THR A 145 8.13 9.29 18.37
C THR A 145 7.38 9.78 17.12
N ALA A 146 6.99 11.05 17.08
CA ALA A 146 6.34 11.65 15.92
C ALA A 146 7.21 11.61 14.66
N ARG A 147 8.49 11.96 14.76
CA ARG A 147 9.45 11.87 13.64
C ARG A 147 9.66 10.44 13.16
N GLU A 148 9.79 9.49 14.10
CA GLU A 148 9.92 8.08 13.75
C GLU A 148 8.67 7.54 13.04
N MET A 149 7.48 7.98 13.46
CA MET A 149 6.23 7.62 12.77
C MET A 149 6.15 8.25 11.39
N GLU A 150 6.51 9.53 11.21
CA GLU A 150 6.57 10.16 9.88
C GLU A 150 7.48 9.41 8.92
N GLN A 151 8.69 9.06 9.36
CA GLN A 151 9.64 8.30 8.53
C GLN A 151 9.08 6.92 8.14
N ARG A 152 8.38 6.25 9.05
CA ARG A 152 7.71 4.97 8.77
C ARG A 152 6.53 5.14 7.82
N ILE A 153 5.69 6.16 8.04
CA ILE A 153 4.56 6.50 7.16
C ILE A 153 5.06 6.75 5.74
N ASP A 154 6.11 7.56 5.56
CA ASP A 154 6.69 7.82 4.24
C ASP A 154 7.23 6.55 3.57
N THR A 155 7.88 5.69 4.34
CA THR A 155 8.44 4.43 3.83
C THR A 155 7.32 3.46 3.41
N ASP A 156 6.31 3.30 4.25
CA ASP A 156 5.18 2.40 4.00
C ASP A 156 4.31 2.93 2.85
N LEU A 157 4.08 4.24 2.78
CA LEU A 157 3.35 4.87 1.68
C LEU A 157 4.06 4.64 0.34
N ARG A 158 5.38 4.80 0.29
CA ARG A 158 6.17 4.45 -0.91
C ARG A 158 6.08 2.96 -1.26
N SER A 159 6.13 2.09 -0.26
CA SER A 159 5.99 0.64 -0.43
C SER A 159 4.64 0.29 -1.05
N VAL A 160 3.56 0.87 -0.53
CA VAL A 160 2.21 0.66 -1.05
C VAL A 160 2.07 1.17 -2.47
N TYR A 161 2.54 2.39 -2.77
CA TYR A 161 2.52 2.91 -4.15
C TYR A 161 3.33 2.03 -5.11
N SER A 162 4.49 1.53 -4.69
CA SER A 162 5.30 0.62 -5.50
C SER A 162 4.56 -0.67 -5.80
N LYS A 163 3.84 -1.25 -4.83
CA LYS A 163 3.07 -2.49 -5.01
C LYS A 163 1.83 -2.27 -5.87
N VAL A 164 1.10 -1.17 -5.66
CA VAL A 164 -0.06 -0.78 -6.49
C VAL A 164 0.38 -0.53 -7.93
N ALA A 165 1.50 0.15 -8.15
CA ALA A 165 2.06 0.36 -9.48
C ALA A 165 2.44 -0.96 -10.17
N ALA A 166 3.08 -1.88 -9.45
CA ALA A 166 3.44 -3.20 -9.98
C ALA A 166 2.20 -4.03 -10.37
N TYR A 167 1.18 -4.07 -9.51
CA TYR A 167 -0.09 -4.72 -9.80
C TYR A 167 -0.81 -4.08 -10.99
N ASN A 168 -0.91 -2.76 -11.02
CA ASN A 168 -1.56 -2.04 -12.12
C ASN A 168 -0.83 -2.24 -13.46
N MET A 169 0.50 -2.34 -13.43
CA MET A 169 1.30 -2.67 -14.61
C MET A 169 1.03 -4.12 -15.06
N ALA A 170 0.99 -5.08 -14.13
CA ALA A 170 0.69 -6.48 -14.43
C ALA A 170 -0.72 -6.63 -15.05
N VAL A 171 -1.74 -6.06 -14.42
CA VAL A 171 -3.15 -6.10 -14.89
C VAL A 171 -3.30 -5.44 -16.26
N LYS A 172 -2.57 -4.36 -16.56
CA LYS A 172 -2.67 -3.65 -17.85
C LYS A 172 -1.81 -4.25 -18.95
N SER A 173 -0.81 -5.07 -18.62
CA SER A 173 0.08 -5.67 -19.60
C SER A 173 -0.63 -6.74 -20.45
N PRO A 174 -0.47 -6.76 -21.77
CA PRO A 174 -0.89 -7.92 -22.57
C PRO A 174 0.06 -9.11 -22.30
N PRO A 175 -0.44 -10.36 -22.23
CA PRO A 175 -1.82 -10.81 -22.45
C PRO A 175 -2.71 -10.72 -21.20
N THR A 176 -2.14 -10.34 -20.05
CA THR A 176 -2.80 -10.29 -18.74
C THR A 176 -4.06 -9.44 -18.71
N SER A 177 -4.11 -8.33 -19.43
CA SER A 177 -5.29 -7.45 -19.50
C SER A 177 -6.55 -8.14 -20.02
N PHE A 178 -6.42 -9.11 -20.93
CA PHE A 178 -7.55 -9.90 -21.43
C PHE A 178 -8.10 -10.82 -20.35
N PHE A 179 -7.21 -11.54 -19.67
CA PHE A 179 -7.57 -12.48 -18.61
C PHE A 179 -8.03 -11.78 -17.33
N ALA A 180 -7.44 -10.63 -17.00
CA ALA A 180 -7.82 -9.81 -15.86
C ALA A 180 -9.28 -9.35 -15.96
N GLY A 181 -9.74 -8.97 -17.16
CA GLY A 181 -11.14 -8.65 -17.42
C GLY A 181 -12.09 -9.83 -17.18
N ILE A 182 -11.71 -11.04 -17.61
CA ILE A 182 -12.51 -12.26 -17.41
C ILE A 182 -12.55 -12.68 -15.94
N MET A 183 -11.44 -12.52 -15.22
CA MET A 183 -11.27 -12.94 -13.83
C MET A 183 -11.61 -11.82 -12.82
N ASN A 184 -12.21 -10.71 -13.26
CA ASN A 184 -12.62 -9.58 -12.44
C ASN A 184 -11.46 -8.92 -11.64
N PHE A 185 -10.24 -8.99 -12.15
CA PHE A 185 -9.12 -8.21 -11.63
C PHE A 185 -9.15 -6.82 -12.26
N ALA A 186 -9.51 -5.82 -11.45
CA ALA A 186 -9.48 -4.43 -11.85
C ALA A 186 -8.19 -3.74 -11.35
N PRO A 187 -7.68 -2.72 -12.07
CA PRO A 187 -6.63 -1.84 -11.55
C PRO A 187 -7.08 -1.23 -10.22
N ARG A 188 -6.18 -1.18 -9.24
CA ARG A 188 -6.44 -0.50 -7.97
C ARG A 188 -6.13 0.98 -8.14
N SER A 189 -7.01 1.84 -7.63
CA SER A 189 -6.72 3.28 -7.59
C SER A 189 -5.49 3.53 -6.72
N ASP A 190 -4.60 4.40 -7.18
CA ASP A 190 -3.60 4.99 -6.31
C ASP A 190 -4.32 5.52 -5.07
N LEU A 191 -3.92 5.07 -3.89
CA LEU A 191 -4.65 5.28 -2.65
C LEU A 191 -4.90 6.76 -2.41
N ASN A 192 -6.12 7.20 -2.68
CA ASN A 192 -6.57 8.53 -2.32
C ASN A 192 -7.03 8.52 -0.86
N TYR A 193 -6.08 8.28 0.06
CA TYR A 193 -6.31 8.44 1.50
C TYR A 193 -6.34 9.94 1.83
N GLY A 194 -7.43 10.60 1.43
CA GLY A 194 -7.86 11.90 1.95
C GLY A 194 -6.79 12.99 1.99
N ARG A 195 -6.18 13.31 0.84
CA ARG A 195 -5.80 14.71 0.62
C ARG A 195 -7.03 15.58 0.46
#